data_AF-A0A7X6VEZ1-F1
#
_entry.id   AF-A0A7X6VEZ1-F1
#
_cell.length_a   1.000
_cell.length_b   1.000
_cell.length_c   1.000
_cell.angle_alpha   90.00
_cell.angle_beta   90.00
_cell.angle_gamma   90.00
#
_symmetry.space_group_name_H-M   'P 1'
#
loop_
_entity.id
_entity.type
_entity.pdbx_description
1 polymer ?
#
loop_
_entity_poly.entity_id
_entity_poly.type
_entity_poly.pdbx_seq_one_letter_code
_entity_poly.pdbx_strand_id
1 'polypeptide(L)'
;MNSCKCGYLGDPVKACTCTPAQVSGYLGKISGPLLDRVDIHIEVSAVKYSDLDSPHVSQTSVQIRERINAARRVQLERYKQEGIYSNSQLYASKIKKYCSLGKEEKDLLKAAFDNLGLSARAHDRILKVARTIADLDNSEKIEIKHIAEAIQYRSLDRKYL
;
A
#
# COMPACT_ATOMS: atom_id res chain seq x y z
N MET A 1 28.81 4.15 -16.37
CA MET A 1 28.94 4.29 -14.90
C MET A 1 27.56 4.39 -14.27
N ASN A 2 27.19 3.40 -13.45
CA ASN A 2 26.29 3.56 -12.30
C ASN A 2 26.63 2.46 -11.28
N SER A 3 27.24 2.84 -10.16
CA SER A 3 28.07 1.91 -9.36
C SER A 3 28.14 2.15 -7.83
N CYS A 4 27.13 2.47 -7.04
CA CYS A 4 25.85 3.16 -7.25
C CYS A 4 25.44 3.70 -5.87
N LYS A 5 25.11 5.00 -5.76
CA LYS A 5 24.90 5.73 -4.50
C LYS A 5 23.52 5.51 -3.82
N CYS A 6 22.85 4.38 -4.11
CA CYS A 6 21.59 3.91 -3.46
C CYS A 6 20.77 2.91 -4.31
N GLY A 7 21.00 2.86 -5.62
CA GLY A 7 20.14 2.12 -6.56
C GLY A 7 20.37 0.61 -6.56
N TYR A 8 21.28 0.11 -5.71
CA TYR A 8 21.55 -1.31 -5.48
C TYR A 8 21.32 -1.72 -4.02
N LEU A 9 20.75 -0.84 -3.19
CA LEU A 9 20.36 -1.22 -1.83
C LEU A 9 19.20 -2.22 -1.92
N GLY A 10 19.43 -3.44 -1.44
CA GLY A 10 18.44 -4.53 -1.52
C GLY A 10 18.39 -5.25 -2.88
N ASP A 11 19.27 -4.92 -3.83
CA ASP A 11 19.35 -5.63 -5.12
C ASP A 11 19.92 -7.05 -4.92
N PRO A 12 19.23 -8.10 -5.40
CA PRO A 12 19.65 -9.48 -5.20
C PRO A 12 20.84 -9.89 -6.07
N VAL A 13 21.18 -9.12 -7.10
CA VAL A 13 22.23 -9.42 -8.09
C VAL A 13 23.43 -8.49 -7.94
N LYS A 14 23.22 -7.22 -7.61
CA LYS A 14 24.27 -6.20 -7.50
C LYS A 14 24.45 -5.74 -6.06
N ALA A 15 25.65 -5.92 -5.52
CA ALA A 15 25.96 -5.42 -4.18
C ALA A 15 25.98 -3.88 -4.14
N CYS A 16 25.38 -3.31 -3.09
CA CYS A 16 25.47 -1.89 -2.80
C CYS A 16 26.87 -1.50 -2.34
N THR A 17 27.42 -0.42 -2.90
CA THR A 17 28.75 0.13 -2.56
C THR A 17 28.69 1.42 -1.74
N CYS A 18 27.49 1.86 -1.35
CA CYS A 18 27.29 3.09 -0.58
C CYS A 18 27.71 2.95 0.88
N THR A 19 28.13 4.05 1.48
CA THR A 19 28.12 4.16 2.94
C THR A 19 26.68 4.36 3.47
N PRO A 20 26.39 4.01 4.74
CA PRO A 20 25.07 4.26 5.34
C PRO A 20 24.61 5.72 5.23
N ALA A 21 25.53 6.68 5.39
CA ALA A 21 25.24 8.10 5.23
C ALA A 21 24.83 8.47 3.79
N GLN A 22 25.44 7.84 2.78
CA GLN A 22 25.07 8.04 1.37
C GLN A 22 23.70 7.44 1.06
N VAL A 23 23.40 6.26 1.64
CA VAL A 23 22.08 5.63 1.52
C VAL A 23 21.01 6.52 2.15
N SER A 24 21.20 6.92 3.41
CA SER A 24 20.28 7.79 4.14
C SER A 24 20.07 9.13 3.40
N GLY A 25 21.15 9.74 2.92
CA GLY A 25 21.08 10.98 2.14
C GLY A 25 20.34 10.83 0.80
N TYR A 26 20.37 9.64 0.18
CA TYR A 26 19.58 9.40 -1.03
C TYR A 26 18.10 9.14 -0.73
N LEU A 27 17.80 8.28 0.25
CA LEU A 27 16.43 7.95 0.62
C LEU A 27 15.71 9.18 1.21
N GLY A 28 16.44 10.03 1.93
CA GLY A 28 15.96 11.30 2.46
C GLY A 28 15.75 12.41 1.42
N LYS A 29 15.97 12.15 0.12
CA LYS A 29 15.62 13.12 -0.94
C LYS A 29 14.12 13.38 -1.04
N ILE A 30 13.30 12.43 -0.59
CA ILE A 30 11.86 12.62 -0.44
C ILE A 30 11.59 12.82 1.04
N SER A 31 10.97 13.95 1.39
CA SER A 31 10.70 14.27 2.79
C SER A 31 9.61 13.36 3.37
N GLY A 32 9.71 13.04 4.66
CA GLY A 32 8.67 12.30 5.38
C GLY A 32 7.25 12.86 5.17
N PRO A 33 7.02 14.19 5.26
CA PRO A 33 5.71 14.77 4.98
C PRO A 33 5.19 14.55 3.56
N LEU A 34 6.06 14.35 2.56
CA LEU A 34 5.66 13.99 1.20
C LEU A 34 5.35 12.49 1.10
N LEU A 35 6.18 11.63 1.69
CA LEU A 35 5.93 10.17 1.75
C LEU A 35 4.59 9.86 2.43
N ASP A 36 4.26 10.59 3.50
CA ASP A 36 2.96 10.49 4.20
C ASP A 36 1.74 10.74 3.29
N ARG A 37 1.93 11.36 2.12
CA ARG A 37 0.85 11.66 1.16
C ARG A 37 0.70 10.62 0.06
N VAL A 38 1.64 9.68 -0.05
CA VAL A 38 1.52 8.53 -0.95
C VAL A 38 0.73 7.45 -0.21
N ASP A 39 -0.17 6.75 -0.90
CA ASP A 39 -1.06 5.76 -0.26
C ASP A 39 -0.43 4.36 -0.15
N ILE A 40 0.50 4.02 -1.06
CA ILE A 40 1.12 2.70 -1.18
C ILE A 40 2.63 2.89 -1.43
N HIS A 41 3.42 2.19 -0.64
CA HIS A 41 4.87 2.07 -0.72
C HIS A 41 5.23 0.59 -0.79
N ILE A 42 5.66 0.12 -1.97
CA ILE A 42 6.12 -1.25 -2.16
C ILE A 42 7.51 -1.27 -2.76
N GLU A 43 8.37 -2.11 -2.20
CA GLU A 43 9.65 -2.46 -2.78
C GLU A 43 9.43 -3.59 -3.79
N VAL A 44 9.84 -3.38 -5.04
CA VAL A 44 9.69 -4.38 -6.11
C VAL A 44 11.07 -4.81 -6.56
N SER A 45 11.34 -6.11 -6.52
CA SER A 45 12.59 -6.68 -7.02
C SER A 45 12.63 -6.65 -8.55
N ALA A 46 13.85 -6.66 -9.10
CA ALA A 46 14.03 -6.82 -10.53
C ALA A 46 13.46 -8.17 -11.01
N VAL A 47 12.76 -8.14 -12.15
CA VAL A 47 12.22 -9.35 -12.80
C VAL A 47 13.39 -10.19 -13.32
N LYS A 48 13.41 -11.50 -13.03
CA LYS A 48 14.43 -12.39 -13.57
C LYS A 48 14.12 -12.70 -15.03
N TYR A 49 15.15 -12.92 -15.84
CA TYR A 49 14.94 -13.29 -17.24
C TYR A 49 14.10 -14.57 -17.41
N SER A 50 14.27 -15.54 -16.50
CA SER A 50 13.45 -16.76 -16.45
C SER A 50 11.95 -16.51 -16.25
N ASP A 51 11.59 -15.40 -15.61
CA ASP A 51 10.19 -15.05 -15.36
C ASP A 51 9.53 -14.44 -16.60
N LEU A 52 10.33 -13.90 -17.54
CA LEU A 52 9.84 -13.35 -18.81
C LEU A 52 9.43 -14.45 -19.80
N ASP A 53 10.02 -15.64 -19.69
CA ASP A 53 9.73 -16.82 -20.53
C ASP A 53 8.93 -17.88 -19.76
N SER A 54 8.41 -17.52 -18.59
CA SER A 54 7.63 -18.43 -17.76
C SER A 54 6.30 -18.79 -18.45
N PRO A 55 5.95 -20.08 -18.59
CA PRO A 55 4.66 -20.49 -19.14
C PRO A 55 3.48 -20.23 -18.18
N HIS A 56 3.73 -19.59 -17.03
CA HIS A 56 2.68 -19.24 -16.09
C HIS A 56 1.71 -18.23 -16.71
N VAL A 57 0.49 -18.72 -16.96
CA VAL A 57 -0.64 -17.87 -17.37
C VAL A 57 -1.06 -17.02 -16.16
N SER A 58 -0.66 -15.75 -16.17
CA SER A 58 -1.14 -14.75 -15.22
C SER A 58 -2.56 -14.30 -15.57
N GLN A 59 -3.22 -13.58 -14.65
CA GLN A 59 -4.48 -12.92 -14.95
C GLN A 59 -4.31 -11.98 -16.16
N THR A 60 -5.23 -12.08 -17.12
CA THR A 60 -5.25 -11.17 -18.27
C THR A 60 -5.71 -9.78 -17.84
N SER A 61 -5.34 -8.76 -18.61
CA SER A 61 -5.83 -7.39 -18.37
C SER A 61 -7.35 -7.29 -18.39
N VAL A 62 -8.03 -8.16 -19.15
CA VAL A 62 -9.51 -8.23 -19.19
C VAL A 62 -10.05 -8.70 -17.84
N GLN A 63 -9.53 -9.78 -17.28
CA GLN A 63 -9.94 -10.30 -15.96
C GLN A 63 -9.65 -9.28 -14.84
N ILE A 64 -8.50 -8.62 -14.89
CA ILE A 64 -8.16 -7.57 -13.90
C ILE A 64 -9.14 -6.40 -14.02
N ARG A 65 -9.43 -5.94 -15.24
CA ARG A 65 -10.38 -4.86 -15.50
C ARG A 65 -11.77 -5.18 -14.95
N GLU A 66 -12.25 -6.41 -15.15
CA GLU A 66 -13.53 -6.86 -14.61
C GLU A 66 -13.58 -6.77 -13.08
N ARG A 67 -12.53 -7.27 -12.40
CA ARG A 67 -12.40 -7.19 -10.93
C ARG A 67 -12.40 -5.73 -10.44
N ILE A 68 -11.63 -4.87 -11.09
CA ILE A 68 -11.57 -3.44 -10.74
C ILE A 68 -12.94 -2.78 -10.94
N ASN A 69 -13.62 -3.05 -12.05
CA ASN A 69 -14.94 -2.48 -12.33
C ASN A 69 -16.01 -2.98 -11.36
N ALA A 70 -15.90 -4.21 -10.86
CA ALA A 70 -16.77 -4.70 -9.79
C ALA A 70 -16.59 -3.89 -8.50
N ALA A 71 -15.35 -3.75 -8.03
CA ALA A 71 -15.04 -2.94 -6.85
C ALA A 71 -15.49 -1.48 -7.01
N ARG A 72 -15.30 -0.89 -8.20
CA ARG A 72 -15.75 0.49 -8.50
C ARG A 72 -17.26 0.65 -8.43
N ARG A 73 -18.04 -0.32 -8.95
CA ARG A 73 -19.51 -0.29 -8.85
C ARG A 73 -19.96 -0.31 -7.39
N VAL A 74 -19.34 -1.14 -6.56
CA VAL A 74 -19.62 -1.18 -5.12
C VAL A 74 -19.34 0.18 -4.46
N GLN A 75 -18.23 0.84 -4.80
CA GLN A 75 -17.90 2.17 -4.28
C GLN A 75 -18.91 3.24 -4.71
N LEU A 76 -19.30 3.25 -6.00
CA LEU A 76 -20.27 4.20 -6.53
C LEU A 76 -21.62 4.08 -5.83
N GLU A 77 -22.10 2.86 -5.60
CA GLU A 77 -23.36 2.66 -4.87
C GLU A 77 -23.22 3.03 -3.38
N ARG A 78 -22.14 2.62 -2.72
CA ARG A 78 -21.89 2.95 -1.30
C ARG A 78 -21.87 4.46 -1.04
N TYR A 79 -21.40 5.24 -2.01
CA TYR A 79 -21.15 6.66 -1.89
C TYR A 79 -22.10 7.55 -2.67
N LYS A 80 -23.16 6.98 -3.26
CA LYS A 80 -24.09 7.66 -4.17
C LYS A 80 -24.64 8.99 -3.64
N GLN A 81 -24.86 9.09 -2.33
CA GLN A 81 -25.42 10.30 -1.68
C GLN A 81 -24.35 11.29 -1.20
N GLU A 82 -23.07 10.95 -1.33
CA GLU A 82 -21.96 11.70 -0.75
C GLU A 82 -21.16 12.48 -1.80
N GLY A 83 -21.46 12.31 -3.09
CA GLY A 83 -20.67 12.90 -4.18
C GLY A 83 -19.24 12.34 -4.28
N ILE A 84 -19.01 11.16 -3.70
CA ILE A 84 -17.71 10.47 -3.66
C ILE A 84 -17.76 9.32 -4.66
N TYR A 85 -16.72 9.20 -5.49
CA TYR A 85 -16.66 8.18 -6.54
C TYR A 85 -15.71 7.02 -6.19
N SER A 86 -14.91 7.17 -5.13
CA SER A 86 -13.98 6.13 -4.71
C SER A 86 -13.45 6.30 -3.29
N ASN A 87 -12.88 5.22 -2.75
CA ASN A 87 -12.30 5.19 -1.40
C ASN A 87 -11.20 6.25 -1.18
N SER A 88 -10.45 6.63 -2.22
CA SER A 88 -9.37 7.63 -2.10
C SER A 88 -9.88 9.02 -1.73
N GLN A 89 -11.10 9.36 -2.17
CA GLN A 89 -11.77 10.65 -1.94
C GLN A 89 -12.43 10.76 -0.57
N LEU A 90 -12.46 9.68 0.24
CA LEU A 90 -12.97 9.75 1.60
C LEU A 90 -12.19 10.78 2.43
N TYR A 91 -12.88 11.64 3.16
CA TYR A 91 -12.30 12.54 4.16
C TYR A 91 -12.53 11.97 5.56
N ALA A 92 -11.81 12.49 6.57
CA ALA A 92 -11.71 11.90 7.91
C ALA A 92 -13.05 11.50 8.54
N SER A 93 -14.09 12.32 8.41
CA SER A 93 -15.42 12.01 8.98
C SER A 93 -16.12 10.85 8.27
N LYS A 94 -15.87 10.65 6.98
CA LYS A 94 -16.42 9.53 6.20
C LYS A 94 -15.62 8.23 6.37
N ILE A 95 -14.33 8.32 6.66
CA ILE A 95 -13.50 7.14 6.98
C ILE A 95 -14.08 6.39 8.17
N LYS A 96 -14.43 7.09 9.25
CA LYS A 96 -15.06 6.47 10.44
C LYS A 96 -16.38 5.74 10.12
N LYS A 97 -17.15 6.25 9.15
CA LYS A 97 -18.43 5.68 8.73
C LYS A 97 -18.25 4.44 7.84
N TYR A 98 -17.36 4.50 6.84
CA TYR A 98 -17.27 3.50 5.78
C TYR A 98 -16.13 2.50 5.93
N CYS A 99 -15.16 2.79 6.81
CA CYS A 99 -14.06 1.90 7.18
C CYS A 99 -14.22 1.44 8.64
N SER A 100 -15.43 1.05 9.03
CA SER A 100 -15.67 0.52 10.37
C SER A 100 -14.94 -0.82 10.54
N LEU A 101 -14.28 -0.96 11.69
CA LEU A 101 -13.47 -2.12 12.06
C LEU A 101 -14.07 -2.83 13.27
N GLY A 102 -13.94 -4.16 13.30
CA GLY A 102 -14.19 -4.97 14.48
C GLY A 102 -13.09 -4.81 15.54
N LYS A 103 -13.15 -5.61 16.60
CA LYS A 103 -12.17 -5.53 17.69
C LYS A 103 -10.79 -5.98 17.23
N GLU A 104 -10.72 -7.13 16.57
CA GLU A 104 -9.45 -7.74 16.16
C GLU A 104 -8.72 -6.91 15.11
N GLU A 105 -9.46 -6.30 14.16
CA GLU A 105 -8.86 -5.39 13.16
C GLU A 105 -8.31 -4.11 13.80
N LYS A 106 -9.01 -3.58 14.81
CA LYS A 106 -8.52 -2.41 15.56
C LYS A 106 -7.26 -2.75 16.36
N ASP A 107 -7.24 -3.91 17.00
CA ASP A 107 -6.10 -4.36 17.78
C ASP A 107 -4.86 -4.55 16.89
N LEU A 108 -5.02 -5.15 15.70
CA LEU A 108 -3.94 -5.24 14.70
C LEU A 108 -3.46 -3.86 14.23
N LEU A 109 -4.39 -2.98 13.85
CA LEU A 109 -4.05 -1.64 13.36
C LEU A 109 -3.35 -0.81 14.45
N LYS A 110 -3.79 -0.93 15.71
CA LYS A 110 -3.15 -0.27 16.86
C LYS A 110 -1.73 -0.81 17.08
N ALA A 111 -1.56 -2.13 17.10
CA ALA A 111 -0.24 -2.73 17.24
C ALA A 111 0.70 -2.29 16.11
N ALA A 112 0.21 -2.19 14.88
CA ALA A 112 1.01 -1.67 13.76
C ALA A 112 1.34 -0.18 13.93
N PHE A 113 0.38 0.63 14.39
CA PHE A 113 0.58 2.06 14.65
C PHE A 113 1.70 2.30 15.67
N ASP A 114 1.65 1.58 16.80
CA ASP A 114 2.61 1.72 17.90
C ASP A 114 4.00 1.17 17.51
N ASN A 115 4.06 0.02 16.84
CA ASN A 115 5.35 -0.62 16.50
C ASN A 115 6.05 0.00 15.29
N LEU A 116 5.31 0.59 14.36
CA LEU A 116 5.87 1.20 13.13
C LEU A 116 5.94 2.74 13.23
N GLY A 117 5.51 3.34 14.34
CA GLY A 117 5.53 4.79 14.53
C GLY A 117 4.66 5.55 13.51
N LEU A 118 3.52 4.96 13.11
CA LEU A 118 2.70 5.52 12.04
C LEU A 118 2.10 6.87 12.45
N SER A 119 1.98 7.78 11.50
CA SER A 119 1.24 9.03 11.71
C SER A 119 -0.27 8.79 11.66
N ALA A 120 -1.06 9.72 12.20
CA ALA A 120 -2.52 9.68 12.04
C ALA A 120 -2.96 9.70 10.56
N ARG A 121 -2.14 10.27 9.67
CA ARG A 121 -2.39 10.24 8.22
C ARG A 121 -2.14 8.86 7.65
N ALA A 122 -1.05 8.20 8.05
CA ALA A 122 -0.75 6.84 7.65
C ALA A 122 -1.87 5.88 8.08
N HIS A 123 -2.39 6.01 9.31
CA HIS A 123 -3.58 5.30 9.80
C HIS A 123 -4.78 5.46 8.84
N ASP A 124 -5.18 6.70 8.54
CA ASP A 124 -6.34 6.97 7.68
C ASP A 124 -6.16 6.41 6.26
N ARG A 125 -4.94 6.43 5.74
CA ARG A 125 -4.64 5.84 4.43
C ARG A 125 -4.70 4.31 4.46
N ILE A 126 -4.17 3.66 5.50
CA ILE A 126 -4.30 2.21 5.67
C ILE A 126 -5.77 1.81 5.63
N LEU A 127 -6.65 2.56 6.31
CA LEU A 127 -8.10 2.29 6.26
C LEU A 127 -8.70 2.43 4.86
N LYS A 128 -8.28 3.42 4.06
CA LYS A 128 -8.75 3.58 2.68
C LYS A 128 -8.25 2.47 1.76
N VAL A 129 -6.99 2.06 1.94
CA VAL A 129 -6.38 0.98 1.17
C VAL A 129 -7.06 -0.35 1.54
N ALA A 130 -7.21 -0.65 2.83
CA ALA A 130 -7.90 -1.84 3.32
C ALA A 130 -9.36 -1.92 2.84
N ARG A 131 -10.09 -0.79 2.80
CA ARG A 131 -11.43 -0.72 2.20
C ARG A 131 -11.42 -1.09 0.72
N THR A 132 -10.39 -0.67 -0.01
CA THR A 132 -10.24 -0.97 -1.44
C THR A 132 -9.89 -2.44 -1.67
N ILE A 133 -9.04 -3.02 -0.84
CA ILE A 133 -8.73 -4.45 -0.86
C ILE A 133 -10.00 -5.26 -0.58
N ALA A 134 -10.76 -4.89 0.47
CA ALA A 134 -12.05 -5.51 0.77
C ALA A 134 -13.03 -5.45 -0.42
N ASP A 135 -13.09 -4.31 -1.13
CA ASP A 135 -13.94 -4.17 -2.30
C ASP A 135 -13.49 -5.04 -3.49
N LEU A 136 -12.18 -5.23 -3.67
CA LEU A 136 -11.61 -6.14 -4.67
C LEU A 136 -11.88 -7.61 -4.34
N ASP A 137 -11.95 -7.95 -3.06
CA ASP A 137 -12.31 -9.27 -2.52
C ASP A 137 -13.84 -9.50 -2.47
N ASN A 138 -14.65 -8.52 -2.89
CA ASN A 138 -16.11 -8.51 -2.73
C ASN A 138 -16.57 -8.69 -1.27
N SER A 139 -15.76 -8.24 -0.31
CA SER A 139 -16.09 -8.25 1.11
C SER A 139 -16.82 -6.97 1.54
N GLU A 140 -17.99 -7.12 2.16
CA GLU A 140 -18.75 -5.99 2.69
C GLU A 140 -17.99 -5.31 3.84
N LYS A 141 -17.35 -6.10 4.71
CA LYS A 141 -16.59 -5.63 5.87
C LYS A 141 -15.09 -5.64 5.60
N ILE A 142 -14.37 -4.77 6.30
CA ILE A 142 -12.92 -4.82 6.34
C ILE A 142 -12.53 -5.87 7.39
N GLU A 143 -11.99 -7.00 6.93
CA GLU A 143 -11.45 -8.06 7.76
C GLU A 143 -9.94 -7.85 8.04
N ILE A 144 -9.42 -8.61 9.01
CA ILE A 144 -8.00 -8.61 9.41
C ILE A 144 -7.06 -8.75 8.21
N LYS A 145 -7.37 -9.65 7.26
CA LYS A 145 -6.52 -9.90 6.08
C LYS A 145 -6.33 -8.64 5.21
N HIS A 146 -7.38 -7.83 5.06
CA HIS A 146 -7.30 -6.59 4.27
C HIS A 146 -6.47 -5.52 4.99
N ILE A 147 -6.56 -5.45 6.31
CA ILE A 147 -5.74 -4.54 7.13
C ILE A 147 -4.27 -4.97 7.09
N ALA A 148 -4.00 -6.27 7.27
CA ALA A 148 -2.66 -6.83 7.21
C ALA A 148 -1.99 -6.54 5.86
N GLU A 149 -2.70 -6.77 4.75
CA GLU A 149 -2.21 -6.45 3.41
C GLU A 149 -1.97 -4.94 3.23
N ALA A 150 -2.91 -4.09 3.66
CA ALA A 150 -2.73 -2.63 3.59
C ALA A 150 -1.52 -2.12 4.39
N ILE A 151 -1.23 -2.73 5.55
CA ILE A 151 -0.03 -2.43 6.34
C ILE A 151 1.24 -2.88 5.60
N GLN A 152 1.22 -4.03 4.92
CA GLN A 152 2.37 -4.52 4.15
C GLN A 152 2.72 -3.58 2.98
N TYR A 153 1.72 -2.93 2.39
CA TYR A 153 1.89 -1.86 1.40
C TYR A 153 2.47 -0.55 1.97
N ARG A 154 2.91 -0.54 3.23
CA ARG A 154 3.64 0.57 3.87
C ARG A 154 5.09 0.22 4.19
N SER A 155 5.71 -0.66 3.41
CA SER A 155 7.00 -1.29 3.74
C SER A 155 8.16 -0.31 3.95
N LEU A 156 8.12 0.87 3.33
CA LEU A 156 9.16 1.90 3.48
C LEU A 156 9.16 2.58 4.84
N ASP A 157 8.01 2.62 5.53
CA ASP A 157 7.89 3.19 6.87
C ASP A 157 8.68 2.35 7.91
N ARG A 158 9.03 1.10 7.55
CA ARG A 158 9.63 0.08 8.43
C ARG A 158 11.15 -0.05 8.32
N LYS A 159 11.76 0.31 7.18
CA LYS A 159 13.05 -0.29 6.76
C LYS A 159 14.22 0.67 6.64
N TYR A 160 13.96 1.97 6.53
CA TYR A 160 15.01 2.95 6.22
C TYR A 160 14.98 4.23 7.07
N LEU A 161 14.14 4.25 8.12
CA LEU A 161 14.19 5.22 9.20
C LEU A 161 15.06 4.70 10.34
#